data_AF-I1GSQ0-F1
#
_entry.id   AF-I1GSQ0-F1
#
_cell.length_a   1.000
_cell.length_b   1.000
_cell.length_c   1.000
_cell.angle_alpha   90.00
_cell.angle_beta   90.00
_cell.angle_gamma   90.00
#
_symmetry.space_group_name_H-M   'P 1'
#
loop_
_entity.id
_entity.type
_entity.pdbx_description
1 polymer ?
#
loop_
_entity_poly.entity_id
_entity_poly.type
_entity_poly.pdbx_seq_one_letter_code
_entity_poly.pdbx_strand_id
1 'polypeptide(L)'
;MELLGCRHGRIFFFDGMLHEVMVFDPATTDRRRVAVPPVYDEKEVGIFNGAVLCTASDEATCILIGVHCDNDRAFGSVYSSETGTLGDLISTAAIRYMI
;
A
#
# COMPACT_ATOMS: atom_id res chain seq x y z
N MET A 1 1.53 11.18 -6.53
CA MET A 1 2.51 10.15 -6.14
C MET A 1 3.17 10.50 -4.80
N GLU A 2 3.00 9.65 -3.81
CA GLU A 2 3.44 9.76 -2.43
C GLU A 2 4.37 8.58 -2.10
N LEU A 3 5.44 8.83 -1.34
CA LEU A 3 6.37 7.79 -0.87
C LEU A 3 5.82 7.16 0.42
N LEU A 4 5.50 5.88 0.37
CA LEU A 4 4.99 5.13 1.51
C LEU A 4 6.11 4.44 2.30
N GLY A 5 7.17 3.96 1.63
CA GLY A 5 8.27 3.32 2.33
C GLY A 5 9.45 2.94 1.44
N CYS A 6 10.58 2.65 2.06
CA CYS A 6 11.80 2.20 1.41
C CYS A 6 12.50 1.13 2.26
N ARG A 7 12.69 -0.08 1.71
CA ARG A 7 13.40 -1.16 2.41
C ARG A 7 14.08 -2.11 1.43
N HIS A 8 15.27 -2.59 1.79
CA HIS A 8 16.09 -3.51 0.99
C HIS A 8 16.24 -3.09 -0.49
N GLY A 9 16.48 -1.78 -0.71
CA GLY A 9 16.63 -1.25 -2.06
C GLY A 9 15.32 -1.09 -2.84
N ARG A 10 14.16 -1.50 -2.35
CA ARG A 10 12.87 -1.23 -3.00
C ARG A 10 12.17 -0.02 -2.40
N ILE A 11 11.50 0.74 -3.27
CA ILE A 11 10.75 1.94 -2.92
C ILE A 11 9.28 1.72 -3.27
N PHE A 12 8.37 2.03 -2.33
CA PHE A 12 6.94 1.85 -2.49
C PHE A 12 6.23 3.19 -2.51
N PHE A 13 5.43 3.42 -3.55
CA PHE A 13 4.70 4.65 -3.77
C PHE A 13 3.22 4.39 -3.94
N PHE A 14 2.41 5.40 -3.63
CA PHE A 14 1.00 5.47 -3.97
C PHE A 14 0.74 6.65 -4.89
N ASP A 15 0.00 6.45 -5.98
CA ASP A 15 -0.43 7.52 -6.86
C ASP A 15 -1.95 7.70 -6.80
N GLY A 16 -2.39 8.63 -5.94
CA GLY A 16 -3.81 8.92 -5.76
C GLY A 16 -4.53 9.46 -6.99
N MET A 17 -3.82 9.95 -8.02
CA MET A 17 -4.46 10.36 -9.28
C MET A 17 -4.76 9.18 -10.22
N LEU A 18 -3.94 8.13 -10.14
CA LEU A 18 -4.09 6.93 -10.97
C LEU A 18 -4.76 5.78 -10.21
N HIS A 19 -4.92 5.92 -8.90
CA HIS A 19 -5.37 4.85 -8.00
C HIS A 19 -4.51 3.60 -8.16
N GLU A 20 -3.19 3.80 -8.14
CA GLU A 20 -2.20 2.74 -8.29
C GLU A 20 -1.18 2.80 -7.16
N VAL A 21 -0.64 1.64 -6.81
CA VAL A 21 0.63 1.55 -6.09
C VAL A 21 1.75 1.23 -7.08
N MET A 22 2.95 1.73 -6.78
CA MET A 22 4.17 1.41 -7.54
C MET A 22 5.24 0.86 -6.61
N VAL A 23 5.81 -0.29 -6.95
CA VAL A 23 7.09 -0.77 -6.40
C VAL A 23 8.19 -0.51 -7.42
N PHE A 24 9.21 0.23 -7.01
CA PHE A 24 10.38 0.55 -7.81
C PHE A 24 11.64 -0.10 -7.21
N ASP A 25 12.39 -0.78 -8.06
CA ASP A 25 13.73 -1.30 -7.80
C ASP A 25 14.77 -0.48 -8.57
N PRO A 26 15.55 0.38 -7.90
CA PRO A 26 16.58 1.18 -8.54
C PRO A 26 17.75 0.36 -9.08
N ALA A 27 18.03 -0.83 -8.53
CA ALA A 27 19.17 -1.65 -8.94
C ALA A 27 18.93 -2.27 -10.32
N THR A 28 17.71 -2.73 -10.57
CA THR A 28 17.29 -3.32 -11.86
C THR A 28 16.55 -2.34 -12.76
N THR A 29 16.21 -1.16 -12.24
CA THR A 29 15.28 -0.18 -12.84
C THR A 29 13.84 -0.69 -13.02
N ASP A 30 13.50 -1.85 -12.46
CA ASP A 30 12.17 -2.46 -12.57
C ASP A 30 11.12 -1.63 -11.82
N ARG A 31 9.97 -1.44 -12.47
CA ARG A 31 8.84 -0.66 -11.95
C ARG A 31 7.57 -1.45 -12.17
N ARG A 32 6.93 -1.86 -11.08
CA ARG A 32 5.66 -2.58 -11.12
C ARG A 32 4.57 -1.69 -10.57
N ARG A 33 3.52 -1.50 -11.35
CA ARG A 33 2.34 -0.73 -10.99
C ARG A 33 1.14 -1.65 -10.91
N VAL A 34 0.30 -1.44 -9.90
CA VAL A 34 -0.92 -2.22 -9.71
C VAL A 34 -2.04 -1.30 -9.23
N ALA A 35 -3.22 -1.44 -9.84
CA ALA A 35 -4.41 -0.73 -9.41
C ALA A 35 -4.79 -1.12 -7.97
N VAL A 36 -5.21 -0.14 -7.18
CA VAL A 36 -5.73 -0.39 -5.83
C VAL A 36 -7.25 -0.66 -5.88
N PRO A 37 -7.80 -1.37 -4.89
CA PRO A 37 -9.22 -1.57 -4.74
C PRO A 37 -9.99 -0.23 -4.68
N PRO A 38 -11.23 -0.17 -5.20
CA PRO A 38 -12.02 1.06 -5.24
C PRO A 38 -12.23 1.77 -3.89
N VAL A 39 -12.14 1.05 -2.78
CA VAL A 39 -12.26 1.61 -1.42
C VAL A 39 -11.23 2.71 -1.15
N TYR A 40 -10.05 2.64 -1.78
CA TYR A 40 -8.99 3.63 -1.60
C TYR A 40 -9.21 4.91 -2.43
N ASP A 41 -10.27 4.96 -3.25
CA ASP A 41 -10.75 6.14 -4.00
C ASP A 41 -11.99 6.78 -3.35
N GLU A 42 -12.50 6.20 -2.25
CA GLU A 42 -13.59 6.83 -1.53
C GLU A 42 -13.13 8.17 -0.95
N LYS A 43 -13.90 9.24 -1.16
CA LYS A 43 -13.57 10.61 -0.71
C LYS A 43 -13.28 10.70 0.79
N GLU A 44 -13.87 9.79 1.55
CA GLU A 44 -13.76 9.68 2.99
C GLU A 44 -12.67 8.69 3.41
N VAL A 45 -11.72 8.31 2.53
CA VAL A 45 -10.61 7.43 2.88
C VAL A 45 -9.28 8.16 2.72
N GLY A 46 -8.55 8.27 3.83
CA GLY A 46 -7.16 8.73 3.84
C GLY A 46 -6.21 7.55 3.75
N ILE A 47 -5.26 7.59 2.80
CA ILE A 47 -4.11 6.67 2.81
C ILE A 47 -3.16 7.12 3.91
N PHE A 48 -2.89 6.24 4.87
CA PHE A 48 -2.15 6.62 6.07
C PHE A 48 -0.72 6.12 6.05
N ASN A 49 -0.47 4.94 5.46
CA ASN A 49 0.86 4.35 5.47
C ASN A 49 1.00 3.24 4.43
N GLY A 50 2.25 2.86 4.17
CA GLY A 50 2.56 1.56 3.63
C GLY A 50 3.93 1.05 4.08
N ALA A 51 4.09 -0.26 4.12
CA ALA A 51 5.33 -0.88 4.58
C ALA A 51 5.86 -1.83 3.52
N VAL A 52 7.18 -1.84 3.31
CA VAL A 52 7.87 -2.83 2.48
C VAL A 52 8.48 -3.88 3.39
N LEU A 53 8.03 -5.13 3.27
CA LEU A 53 8.61 -6.30 3.89
C LEU A 53 9.32 -7.09 2.79
N CYS A 54 10.59 -7.43 2.97
CA CYS A 54 11.26 -8.33 2.02
C CYS A 54 11.53 -9.66 2.70
N THR A 55 11.27 -10.73 1.96
CA THR A 55 11.60 -12.10 2.35
C THR A 55 13.07 -12.40 2.04
N ALA A 56 13.57 -13.54 2.51
CA ALA A 56 14.94 -13.96 2.23
C ALA A 56 15.20 -14.25 0.74
N SER A 57 14.15 -14.42 -0.08
CA SER A 57 14.19 -14.61 -1.53
C SER A 57 14.26 -13.31 -2.35
N ASP A 58 14.43 -12.14 -1.70
CA ASP A 58 14.41 -10.80 -2.32
C ASP A 58 13.05 -10.40 -2.93
N GLU A 59 11.99 -11.13 -2.58
CA GLU A 59 10.62 -10.76 -2.89
C GLU A 59 10.17 -9.67 -1.92
N ALA A 60 9.56 -8.63 -2.45
CA ALA A 60 8.97 -7.54 -1.69
C ALA A 60 7.46 -7.75 -1.55
N THR A 61 7.03 -7.88 -0.32
CA THR A 61 5.64 -7.78 0.10
C THR A 61 5.39 -6.35 0.58
N CYS A 62 4.50 -5.61 -0.07
CA CYS A 62 4.16 -4.25 0.34
C CYS A 62 2.76 -4.21 0.94
N ILE A 63 2.58 -3.52 2.06
CA ILE A 63 1.28 -3.35 2.69
C ILE A 63 0.84 -1.91 2.43
N LEU A 64 -0.37 -1.71 1.91
CA LEU A 64 -1.04 -0.41 1.82
C LEU A 64 -2.08 -0.33 2.92
N ILE A 65 -2.15 0.78 3.65
CA ILE A 65 -3.12 1.01 4.73
C ILE A 65 -3.89 2.30 4.48
N GLY A 66 -5.22 2.19 4.49
CA GLY A 66 -6.15 3.31 4.45
C GLY A 66 -7.03 3.35 5.70
N VAL A 67 -7.50 4.53 6.09
CA VAL A 67 -8.42 4.72 7.21
C VAL A 67 -9.55 5.63 6.76
N HIS A 68 -10.79 5.28 7.14
CA HIS A 68 -11.95 6.10 6.87
C HIS A 68 -11.90 7.39 7.72
N CYS A 69 -12.38 8.52 7.19
CA CYS A 69 -12.23 9.85 7.78
C CYS A 69 -12.91 10.01 9.13
N ASP A 70 -13.94 9.23 9.42
CA ASP A 70 -14.56 9.17 10.75
C ASP A 70 -13.77 8.33 11.78
N ASN A 71 -12.63 7.76 11.37
CA ASN A 71 -11.76 6.86 12.14
C ASN A 71 -12.48 5.64 12.72
N ASP A 72 -13.51 5.11 12.04
CA ASP A 72 -14.23 3.92 12.47
C ASP A 72 -13.67 2.61 11.86
N ARG A 73 -13.02 2.72 10.70
CA ARG A 73 -12.61 1.57 9.89
C ARG A 73 -11.24 1.78 9.27
N ALA A 74 -10.40 0.77 9.41
CA ALA A 74 -9.11 0.67 8.74
C ALA A 74 -9.15 -0.44 7.68
N PHE A 75 -8.39 -0.22 6.62
CA PHE A 75 -8.29 -1.07 5.45
C PHE A 75 -6.84 -1.38 5.18
N GLY A 76 -6.56 -2.60 4.74
CA GLY A 76 -5.24 -3.03 4.36
C GLY A 76 -5.28 -3.91 3.11
N SER A 77 -4.31 -3.75 2.23
CA SER A 77 -4.11 -4.63 1.08
C SER A 77 -2.63 -4.97 0.96
N VAL A 78 -2.34 -6.19 0.55
CA VAL A 78 -0.96 -6.71 0.47
C VAL A 78 -0.57 -6.93 -0.99
N TYR A 79 0.41 -6.18 -1.46
CA TYR A 79 1.08 -6.42 -2.73
C TYR A 79 2.13 -7.51 -2.57
N SER A 80 2.18 -8.47 -3.49
CA SER A 80 3.29 -9.41 -3.63
C SER A 80 4.07 -9.10 -4.90
N SER A 81 5.38 -8.87 -4.78
CA SER A 81 6.24 -8.74 -5.96
C SER A 81 6.39 -10.06 -6.70
N GLU A 82 6.28 -11.21 -6.04
CA GLU A 82 6.39 -12.52 -6.68
C GLU A 82 5.32 -12.68 -7.76
N THR A 83 4.06 -12.41 -7.41
CA THR A 83 2.91 -12.53 -8.32
C THR A 83 2.65 -11.24 -9.10
N GLY A 84 3.17 -10.11 -8.64
CA GLY A 84 2.88 -8.80 -9.19
C GLY A 84 1.43 -8.35 -8.96
N THR A 85 0.74 -8.93 -7.98
CA THR A 85 -0.67 -8.67 -7.71
C THR A 85 -0.87 -8.02 -6.35
N LEU A 86 -1.94 -7.25 -6.23
CA LEU A 86 -2.47 -6.83 -4.95
C LEU A 86 -3.50 -7.85 -4.48
N GLY A 87 -3.34 -8.35 -3.26
CA GLY A 87 -4.27 -9.25 -2.61
C GLY A 87 -5.55 -8.57 -2.14
N ASP A 88 -6.45 -9.39 -1.62
CA ASP A 88 -7.77 -8.96 -1.18
C ASP A 88 -7.72 -7.88 -0.09
N LEU A 89 -8.80 -7.11 -0.04
CA LEU A 89 -8.99 -6.08 0.97
C LEU A 89 -9.24 -6.72 2.34
N ILE A 90 -8.37 -6.42 3.29
CA ILE A 90 -8.54 -6.72 4.70
C ILE A 90 -9.16 -5.49 5.36
N SER A 91 -10.22 -5.67 6.13
CA SER A 91 -10.88 -4.58 6.86
C SER A 91 -10.93 -4.90 8.35
N THR A 92 -10.77 -3.88 9.18
CA THR A 92 -10.93 -3.97 10.63
C THR A 92 -11.49 -2.67 11.21
N ALA A 93 -12.06 -2.72 12.41
CA ALA A 93 -12.44 -1.52 13.13
C ALA A 93 -11.18 -0.71 13.50
N ALA A 94 -11.22 0.60 13.31
CA ALA A 94 -10.18 1.50 13.80
C ALA A 94 -10.43 1.86 15.27
N ILE A 95 -9.37 1.89 16.07
CA ILE A 95 -9.46 2.32 17.47
C ILE A 95 -9.58 3.85 17.48
N ARG A 96 -10.73 4.36 17.93
CA ARG A 96 -10.87 5.78 18.25
C ARG A 96 -10.03 6.11 19.48
N TYR A 97 -8.91 6.81 19.30
CA TYR A 97 -8.31 7.53 20.42
C TYR A 97 -9.19 8.75 20.70
N MET A 98 -10.03 8.66 21.74
CA MET A 98 -10.68 9.84 22.32
C MET A 98 -9.58 10.64 23.04
N ILE A 99 -9.15 11.74 22.43
CA ILE A 99 -8.27 12.74 23.07
C ILE A 99 -9.15 13.79 23.73
#